data_AF-A0A933XM60-F1
#
_entry.id   AF-A0A933XM60-F1
#
_cell.length_a   1.000
_cell.length_b   1.000
_cell.length_c   1.000
_cell.angle_alpha   90.00
_cell.angle_beta   90.00
_cell.angle_gamma   90.00
#
_symmetry.space_group_name_H-M   'P 1'
#
loop_
_entity.id
_entity.type
_entity.pdbx_description
1 polymer ?
#
loop_
_entity_poly.entity_id
_entity_poly.type
_entity_poly.pdbx_seq_one_letter_code
_entity_poly.pdbx_strand_id
1 'polypeptide(L)' 'MKNAKRREKLAVVLLDLAKYVLTAIAAASLFAKEVMTWETAILSFVLAIALLTIAWFLIPSD' A
#
# COMPACT_ATOMS: atom_id res chain seq x y z
N MET A 1 21.34 10.51 12.80
CA MET A 1 21.36 9.26 12.01
C MET A 1 20.35 8.18 12.44
N LYS A 2 20.04 7.96 13.74
CA LYS A 2 19.06 6.94 14.17
C LYS A 2 17.64 7.14 13.60
N ASN A 3 17.17 8.38 13.50
CA ASN A 3 15.82 8.68 13.03
C ASN A 3 15.65 8.47 11.51
N ALA A 4 16.70 8.72 10.72
CA ALA A 4 16.69 8.50 9.27
C ALA A 4 16.52 7.01 8.94
N LYS A 5 17.32 6.13 9.57
CA LYS A 5 17.18 4.67 9.42
C LYS A 5 15.81 4.14 9.87
N ARG A 6 15.21 4.73 10.90
CA ARG A 6 13.87 4.34 11.37
C ARG A 6 12.79 4.75 10.37
N ARG A 7 12.89 5.95 9.78
CA ARG A 7 11.97 6.42 8.74
C ARG A 7 12.07 5.57 7.47
N GLU A 8 13.28 5.24 7.05
CA GLU A 8 13.54 4.37 5.90
C GLU A 8 12.95 2.96 6.11
N LYS A 9 13.16 2.36 7.29
CA LYS A 9 12.56 1.05 7.61
C LYS A 9 11.03 1.09 7.61
N LEU A 10 10.43 2.17 8.11
CA LEU A 10 8.97 2.38 8.06
C LEU A 10 8.48 2.55 6.62
N ALA A 11 9.21 3.29 5.78
CA ALA A 11 8.87 3.46 4.37
C ALA A 11 8.84 2.11 3.64
N VAL A 12 9.86 1.26 3.84
CA VAL A 12 9.91 -0.08 3.24
C VAL A 12 8.70 -0.93 3.66
N VAL A 13 8.35 -0.94 4.95
CA VAL A 13 7.19 -1.68 5.46
C VAL A 13 5.89 -1.19 4.81
N LEU A 14 5.71 0.13 4.67
CA LEU A 14 4.52 0.71 4.05
C LEU A 14 4.44 0.40 2.55
N LEU A 15 5.58 0.40 1.84
CA LEU A 15 5.64 0.00 0.43
C LEU A 15 5.26 -1.47 0.25
N ASP A 16 5.74 -2.36 1.12
CA ASP A 16 5.39 -3.77 1.03
C ASP A 16 3.92 -4.02 1.37
N LEU A 17 3.37 -3.32 2.36
CA LEU A 17 1.93 -3.32 2.65
C LEU A 17 1.11 -2.85 1.45
N ALA A 18 1.52 -1.76 0.79
CA ALA A 18 0.83 -1.27 -0.40
C ALA A 18 0.85 -2.29 -1.54
N LYS A 19 1.99 -2.95 -1.79
CA LYS A 19 2.09 -4.03 -2.78
C LYS A 19 1.15 -5.18 -2.45
N TYR A 20 1.14 -5.66 -1.20
CA TYR A 20 0.26 -6.75 -0.80
C TYR A 20 -1.22 -6.40 -0.97
N VAL A 21 -1.63 -5.18 -0.62
CA VAL A 21 -3.00 -4.71 -0.84
C VAL A 21 -3.33 -4.70 -2.33
N LEU A 22 -2.46 -4.15 -3.18
CA LEU A 22 -2.68 -4.14 -4.64
C LEU A 22 -2.74 -5.56 -5.24
N THR A 23 -1.85 -6.45 -4.80
CA THR A 23 -1.85 -7.85 -5.24
C THR A 23 -3.12 -8.57 -4.81
N ALA A 24 -3.60 -8.34 -3.58
CA ALA A 24 -4.85 -8.92 -3.10
C ALA A 24 -6.06 -8.41 -3.90
N ILE A 25 -6.12 -7.12 -4.23
CA ILE A 25 -7.17 -6.55 -5.09
C ILE A 25 -7.12 -7.17 -6.48
N ALA A 26 -5.93 -7.29 -7.07
CA ALA A 26 -5.74 -7.87 -8.40
C ALA A 26 -6.08 -9.37 -8.43
N ALA A 27 -5.74 -10.12 -7.37
CA ALA A 27 -6.15 -11.51 -7.26
C ALA A 27 -7.67 -11.63 -7.08
N ALA A 28 -8.27 -10.82 -6.21
CA ALA A 28 -9.70 -10.83 -5.96
C ALA A 28 -10.52 -10.48 -7.22
N SER A 29 -10.03 -9.55 -8.05
CA SER A 29 -10.69 -9.18 -9.31
C SER A 29 -10.67 -10.29 -10.37
N LEU A 30 -9.69 -11.21 -10.31
CA LEU A 30 -9.61 -12.37 -11.19
C LEU A 30 -10.59 -13.49 -10.78
N PHE A 31 -10.81 -13.68 -9.48
CA PHE A 31 -11.57 -14.82 -8.98
C PHE A 31 -13.06 -14.55 -8.79
N ALA A 32 -13.52 -13.30 -8.78
CA ALA A 32 -14.88 -13.06 -8.35
C ALA A 32 -15.60 -11.87 -8.96
N LYS A 33 -16.69 -12.19 -9.68
CA LYS A 33 -17.82 -11.28 -9.85
C LYS A 33 -18.62 -11.05 -8.55
N GLU A 34 -18.42 -11.86 -7.50
CA GLU A 34 -19.27 -11.86 -6.28
C GLU A 34 -18.53 -11.71 -4.92
N VAL A 35 -17.21 -11.87 -4.85
CA VAL A 35 -16.44 -11.89 -3.58
C VAL A 35 -15.98 -10.49 -3.17
N MET A 36 -15.88 -9.57 -4.13
CA MET A 36 -15.42 -8.20 -3.90
C MET A 36 -16.45 -7.22 -4.47
N THR A 37 -17.13 -6.48 -3.59
CA THR A 37 -18.00 -5.39 -4.03
C THR A 37 -17.12 -4.26 -4.59
N TRP A 38 -17.63 -3.52 -5.57
CA TRP A 38 -16.93 -2.38 -6.18
C TRP A 38 -16.48 -1.35 -5.11
N GLU A 39 -17.24 -1.21 -4.04
CA GLU A 39 -16.93 -0.37 -2.87
C GLU A 39 -15.65 -0.82 -2.16
N THR A 40 -15.53 -2.12 -1.87
CA THR A 40 -14.32 -2.68 -1.23
C THR A 40 -13.09 -2.56 -2.13
N ALA A 41 -13.25 -2.66 -3.45
CA ALA A 41 -12.16 -2.47 -4.40
C ALA A 41 -11.66 -1.01 -4.40
N ILE A 42 -12.58 -0.04 -4.42
CA ILE A 42 -12.24 1.39 -4.38
C ILE A 42 -11.56 1.74 -3.05
N LEU A 43 -12.13 1.32 -1.92
CA LEU A 43 -11.53 1.59 -0.59
C LEU A 43 -10.13 1.01 -0.47
N SER A 44 -9.93 -0.22 -0.94
CA SER A 44 -8.62 -0.89 -0.89
C SER A 44 -7.61 -0.19 -1.80
N PHE A 45 -8.05 0.29 -2.96
CA PHE A 45 -7.21 1.08 -3.87
C PHE A 45 -6.81 2.43 -3.28
N VAL A 46 -7.75 3.15 -2.66
CA VAL A 46 -7.48 4.41 -1.96
C VAL A 46 -6.49 4.20 -0.82
N LEU A 47 -6.66 3.12 -0.05
CA LEU A 47 -5.73 2.75 1.02
C LEU A 47 -4.32 2.47 0.47
N ALA A 48 -4.21 1.74 -0.64
CA ALA A 48 -2.92 1.47 -1.27
C ALA A 48 -2.22 2.76 -1.72
N ILE A 49 -2.95 3.71 -2.32
CA ILE A 49 -2.41 5.02 -2.69
C ILE A 49 -1.94 5.78 -1.45
N ALA A 50 -2.75 5.83 -0.39
CA ALA A 50 -2.40 6.52 0.85
C ALA A 50 -1.10 5.95 1.47
N LEU A 51 -0.97 4.62 1.51
CA LEU A 51 0.24 3.94 1.98
C LEU A 51 1.47 4.29 1.14
N LEU A 52 1.34 4.31 -0.20
CA LEU A 52 2.41 4.72 -1.11
C LEU A 52 2.82 6.17 -0.90
N THR A 53 1.85 7.08 -0.76
CA THR A 53 2.12 8.50 -0.53
C THR A 53 2.86 8.71 0.80
N ILE A 54 2.40 8.07 1.88
CA ILE A 54 3.06 8.17 3.19
C ILE A 54 4.48 7.59 3.12
N ALA A 55 4.66 6.45 2.45
CA ALA A 55 5.98 5.85 2.26
C ALA A 55 6.92 6.79 1.49
N TRP A 56 6.43 7.44 0.43
CA TRP A 56 7.20 8.41 -0.35
C TRP A 56 7.70 9.59 0.49
N PHE A 57 6.86 10.15 1.37
CA PHE A 57 7.28 11.23 2.28
C PHE A 57 8.20 10.77 3.43
N LEU A 58 8.22 9.47 3.73
CA LEU A 58 9.10 8.90 4.75
C LEU A 58 10.52 8.65 4.25
N ILE A 59 10.68 8.34 2.95
CA ILE A 59 12.00 8.21 2.32
C ILE A 59 12.65 9.61 2.34
N PRO A 60 13.78 9.79 3.03
CA PRO A 60 14.49 11.06 2.95
C PRO A 60 14.93 11.28 1.51
N SER A 61 14.49 12.39 0.90
CA SER A 61 15.19 12.96 -0.25
C SER A 61 16.56 13.39 0.28
N ASP A 62 17.63 12.76 -0.19
CA ASP A 62 19.01 13.17 0.11
C ASP A 62 19.20 14.69 -0.06
#